data_AF-A0A9D9MK57-F1
#
_entry.id   AF-A0A9D9MK57-F1
#
_cell.length_a   1.000
_cell.length_b   1.000
_cell.length_c   1.000
_cell.angle_alpha   90.00
_cell.angle_beta   90.00
_cell.angle_gamma   90.00
#
_symmetry.space_group_name_H-M   'P 1'
#
loop_
_entity.id
_entity.type
_entity.pdbx_description
1 polymer ?
#
loop_
_entity_poly.entity_id
_entity_poly.type
_entity_poly.pdbx_seq_one_letter_code
_entity_poly.pdbx_strand_id
1 'polypeptide(L)'
;MKKLLAALAALLLAPACLAVGPYLAGSSMPAGELPALMGRVEQKLRDDGFAVVGRHLPPGLPQHGSVIVTDPALNQAARKAGGTAVLATALRIGVKSDGSISYMNPDYWGRAYLREGFAGAEPALRSVRARLAHALGEGAAFGGDVPEADLPSYRYMIGMERIDSLRNELASFASFGEALKTVRANLAKGVGGTSAVYEVVLPEAKLAVIGVAMNDPETGEGWWAGKIGPDHVAALPYEIYLIDGKAYALYGRYRIALSWPALGMGQFMRIARAPDLIHETLARVAGAAAR
;
A
#
# COMPACT_ATOMS: atom_id res chain seq x y z
N MET A 1 -17.71 -23.78 -42.71
CA MET A 1 -17.14 -22.41 -42.83
C MET A 1 -17.78 -21.40 -41.88
N LYS A 2 -19.11 -21.19 -41.88
CA LYS A 2 -19.77 -20.20 -41.00
C LYS A 2 -19.56 -20.42 -39.48
N LYS A 3 -19.51 -21.68 -39.03
CA LYS A 3 -19.23 -22.03 -37.62
C LYS A 3 -17.75 -21.82 -37.22
N LEU A 4 -16.82 -21.94 -38.17
CA LEU A 4 -15.39 -21.67 -37.92
C LEU A 4 -15.11 -20.16 -37.82
N LEU A 5 -15.76 -19.37 -38.67
CA LEU A 5 -15.70 -17.89 -38.64
C LEU A 5 -16.32 -17.30 -37.37
N ALA A 6 -17.41 -17.90 -36.85
CA ALA A 6 -18.02 -17.49 -35.58
C ALA A 6 -17.13 -17.80 -34.36
N ALA A 7 -16.42 -18.94 -34.36
CA ALA A 7 -15.45 -19.27 -33.32
C ALA A 7 -14.21 -18.35 -33.36
N LEU A 8 -13.74 -17.97 -34.55
CA LEU A 8 -12.63 -17.03 -34.71
C LEU A 8 -13.01 -15.60 -34.28
N ALA A 9 -14.26 -15.19 -34.50
CA ALA A 9 -14.79 -13.90 -34.04
C ALA A 9 -15.01 -13.86 -32.51
N ALA A 10 -15.33 -15.00 -31.88
CA ALA A 10 -15.44 -15.10 -30.42
C ALA A 10 -14.07 -15.05 -29.72
N LEU A 11 -13.00 -15.52 -30.38
CA LEU A 11 -11.61 -15.38 -29.89
C LEU A 11 -11.08 -13.94 -29.94
N LEU A 12 -11.64 -13.07 -30.80
CA LEU A 12 -11.33 -11.64 -30.87
C LEU A 12 -12.10 -10.80 -29.83
N LEU A 13 -13.06 -11.41 -29.13
CA LEU A 13 -13.90 -10.79 -28.09
C LEU A 13 -13.61 -11.35 -26.69
N ALA A 14 -12.52 -12.12 -26.52
CA ALA A 14 -12.01 -12.37 -25.18
C ALA A 14 -11.77 -10.98 -24.55
N PRO A 15 -12.38 -10.65 -23.40
CA PRO A 15 -12.02 -9.43 -22.70
C PRO A 15 -10.52 -9.50 -22.52
N ALA A 16 -9.80 -8.53 -23.08
CA ALA A 16 -8.38 -8.39 -22.81
C ALA A 16 -8.28 -8.36 -21.30
N CYS A 17 -7.77 -9.44 -20.71
CA CYS A 17 -7.50 -9.50 -19.29
C CYS A 17 -6.27 -8.61 -19.11
N LEU A 18 -6.52 -7.30 -19.02
CA LEU A 18 -5.47 -6.32 -18.86
C LEU A 18 -4.86 -6.61 -17.49
N ALA A 19 -3.63 -7.12 -17.51
CA ALA A 19 -2.84 -7.25 -16.30
C ALA A 19 -2.27 -5.87 -15.97
N VAL A 20 -2.39 -5.48 -14.72
CA VAL A 20 -1.95 -4.17 -14.23
C VAL A 20 -0.84 -4.35 -13.20
N GLY A 21 0.18 -3.50 -13.27
CA GLY A 21 1.29 -3.51 -12.31
C GLY A 21 1.04 -2.62 -11.09
N PRO A 22 1.62 -2.93 -9.92
CA PRO A 22 1.40 -2.19 -8.68
C PRO A 22 2.01 -0.80 -8.64
N TYR A 23 3.01 -0.51 -9.47
CA TYR A 23 3.68 0.78 -9.48
C TYR A 23 3.92 1.27 -10.89
N LEU A 24 4.04 2.59 -11.02
CA LEU A 24 4.43 3.29 -12.23
C LEU A 24 5.75 4.02 -11.97
N ALA A 25 6.68 3.95 -12.92
CA ALA A 25 7.87 4.77 -12.90
C ALA A 25 7.52 6.24 -13.18
N GLY A 26 8.18 7.17 -12.51
CA GLY A 26 8.13 8.60 -12.81
C GLY A 26 9.35 9.05 -13.61
N SER A 27 9.36 10.32 -13.97
CA SER A 27 10.53 11.01 -14.49
C SER A 27 11.63 11.05 -13.43
N SER A 28 12.80 10.54 -13.78
CA SER A 28 13.97 10.58 -12.90
C SER A 28 14.47 12.01 -12.70
N MET A 29 15.07 12.26 -11.54
CA MET A 29 15.79 13.48 -11.24
C MET A 29 17.30 13.23 -11.27
N PRO A 30 18.15 14.27 -11.31
CA PRO A 30 19.57 14.09 -11.01
C PRO A 30 19.76 13.48 -9.61
N ALA A 31 20.72 12.56 -9.50
CA ALA A 31 21.12 11.98 -8.22
C ALA A 31 21.49 13.05 -7.19
N GLY A 32 21.31 12.74 -5.90
CA GLY A 32 21.65 13.65 -4.82
C GLY A 32 21.18 13.18 -3.46
N GLU A 33 21.25 14.08 -2.49
CA GLU A 33 20.83 13.80 -1.11
C GLU A 33 19.34 13.45 -1.05
N LEU A 34 19.04 12.28 -0.49
CA LEU A 34 17.68 11.72 -0.45
C LEU A 34 16.67 12.69 0.21
N PRO A 35 16.95 13.32 1.37
CA PRO A 35 16.01 14.29 1.95
C PRO A 35 15.70 15.49 1.04
N ALA A 36 16.67 15.95 0.24
CA ALA A 36 16.49 17.04 -0.70
C ALA A 36 15.65 16.60 -1.91
N LEU A 37 15.88 15.38 -2.43
CA LEU A 37 15.06 14.78 -3.48
C LEU A 37 13.61 14.62 -3.03
N MET A 38 13.37 14.08 -1.83
CA MET A 38 12.03 13.96 -1.25
C MET A 38 11.36 15.32 -1.09
N GLY A 39 12.09 16.35 -0.65
CA GLY A 39 11.56 17.72 -0.57
C GLY A 39 11.08 18.27 -1.92
N ARG A 40 11.82 18.01 -3.01
CA ARG A 40 11.40 18.39 -4.37
C ARG A 40 10.15 17.65 -4.82
N VAL A 41 10.08 16.35 -4.55
CA VAL A 41 8.91 15.51 -4.87
C VAL A 41 7.66 16.01 -4.14
N GLU A 42 7.80 16.33 -2.86
CA GLU A 42 6.69 16.90 -2.10
C GLU A 42 6.18 18.21 -2.66
N GLN A 43 7.07 19.11 -3.09
CA GLN A 43 6.66 20.38 -3.66
C GLN A 43 5.84 20.14 -4.93
N LYS A 44 6.34 19.31 -5.86
CA LYS A 44 5.61 18.92 -7.09
C LYS A 44 4.23 18.35 -6.79
N LEU A 45 4.11 17.50 -5.76
CA LEU A 45 2.84 16.91 -5.35
C LEU A 45 1.88 17.96 -4.74
N ARG A 46 2.39 18.89 -3.93
CA ARG A 46 1.58 20.00 -3.38
C ARG A 46 1.09 20.93 -4.48
N ASP A 47 1.92 21.20 -5.48
CA ASP A 47 1.56 22.05 -6.63
C ASP A 47 0.38 21.45 -7.43
N ASP A 48 0.26 20.12 -7.44
CA ASP A 48 -0.88 19.38 -8.02
C ASP A 48 -2.00 19.05 -7.02
N GLY A 49 -2.02 19.75 -5.88
CA GLY A 49 -3.13 19.73 -4.91
C GLY A 49 -3.16 18.49 -4.00
N PHE A 50 -2.10 17.70 -3.94
CA PHE A 50 -2.00 16.61 -2.97
C PHE A 50 -1.63 17.13 -1.58
N ALA A 51 -2.23 16.55 -0.54
CA ALA A 51 -1.82 16.80 0.83
C ALA A 51 -0.71 15.82 1.22
N VAL A 52 0.50 16.32 1.47
CA VAL A 52 1.61 15.52 2.01
C VAL A 52 1.37 15.26 3.50
N VAL A 53 1.29 13.98 3.87
CA VAL A 53 0.93 13.54 5.24
C VAL A 53 2.06 12.81 5.96
N GLY A 54 3.16 12.51 5.27
CA GLY A 54 4.31 11.88 5.91
C GLY A 54 5.49 11.65 4.98
N ARG A 55 6.62 11.32 5.61
CA ARG A 55 7.85 10.83 4.96
C ARG A 55 8.29 9.56 5.65
N HIS A 56 8.75 8.60 4.87
CA HIS A 56 9.36 7.39 5.38
C HIS A 56 10.80 7.27 4.92
N LEU A 57 11.69 6.95 5.85
CA LEU A 57 13.10 6.63 5.63
C LEU A 57 13.34 5.28 6.31
N PRO A 58 13.11 4.15 5.62
CA PRO A 58 13.16 2.84 6.23
C PRO A 58 14.58 2.55 6.73
N PRO A 59 14.77 2.25 8.03
CA PRO A 59 16.08 1.86 8.55
C PRO A 59 16.63 0.66 7.78
N GLY A 60 17.94 0.67 7.52
CA GLY A 60 18.61 -0.36 6.72
C GLY A 60 18.51 -0.17 5.20
N LEU A 61 17.74 0.81 4.70
CA LEU A 61 17.64 1.15 3.28
C LEU A 61 18.03 2.62 3.02
N PRO A 62 19.28 3.04 3.29
CA PRO A 62 19.67 4.46 3.34
C PRO A 62 19.53 5.23 2.02
N GLN A 63 19.45 4.52 0.89
CA GLN A 63 19.29 5.10 -0.44
C GLN A 63 17.82 5.20 -0.89
N HIS A 64 16.88 4.77 -0.05
CA HIS A 64 15.45 4.65 -0.40
C HIS A 64 14.61 5.43 0.62
N GLY A 65 13.58 6.12 0.13
CA GLY A 65 12.58 6.75 0.97
C GLY A 65 11.22 6.78 0.27
N SER A 66 10.17 7.13 1.02
CA SER A 66 8.86 7.39 0.43
C SER A 66 8.23 8.67 0.96
N VAL A 67 7.55 9.39 0.07
CA VAL A 67 6.66 10.50 0.40
C VAL A 67 5.24 9.95 0.39
N ILE A 68 4.46 10.25 1.42
CA ILE A 68 3.07 9.79 1.53
C ILE A 68 2.14 10.97 1.36
N VAL A 69 1.18 10.83 0.45
CA VAL A 69 0.17 11.84 0.17
C VAL A 69 -1.24 11.28 0.33
N THR A 70 -2.19 12.16 0.60
CA THR A 70 -3.63 11.88 0.54
C THR A 70 -4.33 12.87 -0.39
N ASP A 71 -5.56 12.52 -0.77
CA ASP A 71 -6.41 13.31 -1.65
C ASP A 71 -7.85 13.39 -1.12
N PRO A 72 -8.49 14.57 -1.12
CA PRO A 72 -9.87 14.73 -0.65
C PRO A 72 -10.90 13.84 -1.37
N ALA A 73 -10.74 13.59 -2.68
CA ALA A 73 -11.67 12.76 -3.44
C ALA A 73 -11.51 11.27 -3.09
N LEU A 74 -10.27 10.81 -2.85
CA LEU A 74 -10.02 9.45 -2.32
C LEU A 74 -10.57 9.29 -0.91
N ASN A 75 -10.39 10.29 -0.05
CA ASN A 75 -10.95 10.29 1.31
C ASN A 75 -12.48 10.21 1.26
N GLN A 76 -13.13 10.96 0.37
CA GLN A 76 -14.57 10.89 0.19
C GLN A 76 -15.02 9.52 -0.36
N ALA A 77 -14.29 8.96 -1.33
CA ALA A 77 -14.59 7.63 -1.87
C ALA A 77 -14.48 6.56 -0.78
N ALA A 78 -13.43 6.60 0.05
CA ALA A 78 -13.25 5.69 1.17
C ALA A 78 -14.34 5.83 2.23
N ARG A 79 -14.78 7.05 2.56
CA ARG A 79 -15.92 7.27 3.47
C ARG A 79 -17.21 6.62 2.96
N LYS A 80 -17.47 6.71 1.65
CA LYS A 80 -18.67 6.13 1.03
C LYS A 80 -18.61 4.61 0.98
N ALA A 81 -17.44 4.05 0.65
CA ALA A 81 -17.25 2.61 0.51
C ALA A 81 -17.15 1.89 1.86
N GLY A 82 -16.55 2.51 2.88
CA GLY A 82 -16.37 1.90 4.19
C GLY A 82 -15.26 0.85 4.25
N GLY A 83 -15.02 0.32 5.46
CA GLY A 83 -14.15 -0.83 5.68
C GLY A 83 -12.72 -0.66 5.17
N THR A 84 -12.26 -1.63 4.36
CA THR A 84 -10.87 -1.69 3.86
C THR A 84 -10.53 -0.61 2.85
N ALA A 85 -11.52 0.15 2.35
CA ALA A 85 -11.33 1.28 1.45
C ALA A 85 -10.42 2.38 2.05
N VAL A 86 -10.30 2.45 3.38
CA VAL A 86 -9.39 3.38 4.05
C VAL A 86 -7.93 3.18 3.63
N LEU A 87 -7.52 1.97 3.23
CA LEU A 87 -6.19 1.67 2.72
C LEU A 87 -5.88 2.39 1.40
N ALA A 88 -6.89 2.76 0.62
CA ALA A 88 -6.73 3.50 -0.64
C ALA A 88 -6.56 5.02 -0.45
N THR A 89 -6.62 5.53 0.78
CA THR A 89 -6.58 6.98 1.07
C THR A 89 -5.18 7.57 1.08
N ALA A 90 -4.16 6.72 1.20
CA ALA A 90 -2.76 7.11 1.27
C ALA A 90 -1.97 6.50 0.12
N LEU A 91 -1.38 7.36 -0.70
CA LEU A 91 -0.54 6.97 -1.83
C LEU A 91 0.92 7.19 -1.47
N ARG A 92 1.75 6.24 -1.84
CA ARG A 92 3.19 6.27 -1.59
C ARG A 92 3.94 6.54 -2.87
N ILE A 93 4.87 7.48 -2.78
CA ILE A 93 5.79 7.86 -3.85
C ILE A 93 7.18 7.45 -3.39
N GLY A 94 7.79 6.50 -4.10
CA GLY A 94 9.15 6.06 -3.85
C GLY A 94 10.16 7.04 -4.43
N VAL A 95 11.21 7.31 -3.66
CA VAL A 95 12.31 8.21 -4.01
C VAL A 95 13.61 7.49 -3.67
N LYS A 96 14.56 7.46 -4.61
CA LYS A 96 15.90 6.92 -4.39
C LYS A 96 16.97 8.00 -4.56
N SER A 97 18.12 7.84 -3.90
CA SER A 97 19.24 8.80 -3.96
C SER A 97 19.88 8.89 -5.36
N ASP A 98 19.69 7.88 -6.22
CA ASP A 98 20.08 7.92 -7.62
C ASP A 98 19.15 8.81 -8.49
N GLY A 99 18.08 9.33 -7.90
CA GLY A 99 17.09 10.18 -8.55
C GLY A 99 15.89 9.44 -9.13
N SER A 100 15.81 8.11 -9.00
CA SER A 100 14.66 7.31 -9.42
C SER A 100 13.40 7.69 -8.63
N ILE A 101 12.30 7.87 -9.34
CA ILE A 101 10.97 8.15 -8.80
C ILE A 101 10.00 7.07 -9.25
N SER A 102 9.16 6.61 -8.34
CA SER A 102 8.06 5.70 -8.63
C SER A 102 6.88 6.00 -7.72
N TYR A 103 5.69 5.54 -8.08
CA TYR A 103 4.51 5.72 -7.24
C TYR A 103 3.54 4.55 -7.36
N MET A 104 2.75 4.33 -6.31
CA MET A 104 1.63 3.39 -6.31
C MET A 104 0.73 3.67 -7.50
N ASN A 105 0.45 2.65 -8.32
CA ASN A 105 -0.53 2.74 -9.40
C ASN A 105 -1.95 2.80 -8.79
N PRO A 106 -2.67 3.94 -8.86
CA PRO A 106 -3.96 4.07 -8.19
C PRO A 106 -5.00 3.06 -8.69
N ASP A 107 -4.93 2.64 -9.96
CA ASP A 107 -5.85 1.64 -10.51
C ASP A 107 -5.64 0.26 -9.86
N TYR A 108 -4.39 -0.21 -9.81
CA TYR A 108 -4.03 -1.50 -9.20
C TYR A 108 -4.45 -1.58 -7.73
N TRP A 109 -3.98 -0.61 -6.93
CA TRP A 109 -4.23 -0.60 -5.49
C TRP A 109 -5.70 -0.32 -5.18
N GLY A 110 -6.34 0.54 -5.99
CA GLY A 110 -7.75 0.82 -5.88
C GLY A 110 -8.61 -0.44 -6.06
N ARG A 111 -8.34 -1.26 -7.07
CA ARG A 111 -9.08 -2.51 -7.30
C ARG A 111 -8.93 -3.49 -6.14
N ALA A 112 -7.72 -3.64 -5.62
CA ALA A 112 -7.45 -4.52 -4.50
C ALA A 112 -8.11 -4.06 -3.19
N TYR A 113 -8.08 -2.75 -2.90
CA TYR A 113 -8.51 -2.20 -1.62
C TYR A 113 -9.99 -1.80 -1.56
N LEU A 114 -10.54 -1.26 -2.65
CA LEU A 114 -11.93 -0.81 -2.69
C LEU A 114 -12.90 -1.93 -3.06
N ARG A 115 -12.44 -2.94 -3.82
CA ARG A 115 -13.23 -4.12 -4.23
C ARG A 115 -14.58 -3.71 -4.83
N GLU A 116 -15.70 -4.08 -4.21
CA GLU A 116 -17.06 -3.71 -4.63
C GLU A 116 -17.26 -2.19 -4.69
N GLY A 117 -16.53 -1.43 -3.87
CA GLY A 117 -16.53 0.04 -3.88
C GLY A 117 -15.70 0.68 -5.00
N PHE A 118 -14.96 -0.10 -5.80
CA PHE A 118 -14.07 0.43 -6.83
C PHE A 118 -14.81 1.27 -7.88
N ALA A 119 -15.95 0.78 -8.39
CA ALA A 119 -16.70 1.48 -9.42
C ALA A 119 -17.12 2.90 -9.00
N GLY A 120 -17.45 3.10 -7.71
CA GLY A 120 -17.78 4.42 -7.18
C GLY A 120 -16.57 5.34 -6.97
N ALA A 121 -15.38 4.78 -6.88
CA ALA A 121 -14.12 5.50 -6.65
C ALA A 121 -13.30 5.71 -7.94
N GLU A 122 -13.62 4.98 -9.02
CA GLU A 122 -12.87 5.00 -10.28
C GLU A 122 -12.63 6.40 -10.84
N PRO A 123 -13.62 7.34 -10.85
CA PRO A 123 -13.36 8.70 -11.32
C PRO A 123 -12.28 9.43 -10.48
N ALA A 124 -12.28 9.22 -9.16
CA ALA A 124 -11.30 9.81 -8.26
C ALA A 124 -9.91 9.19 -8.49
N LEU A 125 -9.82 7.87 -8.61
CA LEU A 125 -8.57 7.16 -8.90
C LEU A 125 -7.97 7.59 -10.24
N ARG A 126 -8.80 7.77 -11.28
CA ARG A 126 -8.37 8.25 -12.60
C ARG A 126 -7.83 9.68 -12.53
N SER A 127 -8.54 10.57 -11.83
CA SER A 127 -8.10 11.97 -11.62
C SER A 127 -6.77 12.03 -10.85
N VAL A 128 -6.65 11.25 -9.78
CA VAL A 128 -5.41 11.13 -9.01
C VAL A 128 -4.26 10.60 -9.86
N ARG A 129 -4.48 9.54 -10.65
CA ARG A 129 -3.45 9.01 -11.54
C ARG A 129 -2.98 10.06 -12.55
N ALA A 130 -3.90 10.81 -13.15
CA ALA A 130 -3.56 11.86 -14.10
C ALA A 130 -2.73 12.98 -13.46
N ARG A 131 -3.04 13.38 -12.22
CA ARG A 131 -2.24 14.38 -11.48
C ARG A 131 -0.89 13.85 -11.02
N LEU A 132 -0.80 12.58 -10.61
CA LEU A 132 0.51 11.96 -10.34
C LEU A 132 1.39 11.94 -11.60
N ALA A 133 0.80 11.60 -12.76
CA ALA A 133 1.48 11.65 -14.05
C ALA A 133 1.94 13.08 -14.43
N HIS A 134 1.13 14.10 -14.13
CA HIS A 134 1.52 15.50 -14.35
C HIS A 134 2.68 15.93 -13.43
N ALA A 135 2.57 15.70 -12.11
CA ALA A 135 3.59 16.09 -11.14
C ALA A 135 4.93 15.35 -11.35
N LEU A 136 4.85 14.04 -11.58
CA LEU A 136 5.99 13.13 -11.48
C LEU A 136 6.36 12.47 -12.80
N GLY A 137 5.59 12.66 -13.86
CA GLY A 137 5.74 11.93 -15.13
C GLY A 137 5.10 10.54 -15.08
N GLU A 138 4.85 9.96 -16.25
CA GLU A 138 4.30 8.61 -16.41
C GLU A 138 5.25 7.74 -17.22
N GLY A 139 5.69 6.65 -16.60
CA GLY A 139 6.59 5.65 -17.18
C GLY A 139 6.02 4.25 -17.11
N ALA A 140 6.87 3.26 -17.37
CA ALA A 140 6.47 1.85 -17.39
C ALA A 140 5.96 1.37 -16.02
N ALA A 141 4.98 0.46 -16.07
CA ALA A 141 4.58 -0.28 -14.88
C ALA A 141 5.66 -1.30 -14.48
N PHE A 142 5.81 -1.54 -13.17
CA PHE A 142 6.78 -2.51 -12.66
C PHE A 142 6.30 -3.21 -11.39
N GLY A 143 7.05 -4.26 -11.02
CA GLY A 143 6.80 -5.11 -9.87
C GLY A 143 6.07 -6.42 -10.18
N GLY A 144 5.82 -6.68 -11.46
CA GLY A 144 4.94 -7.73 -11.97
C GLY A 144 3.57 -7.17 -12.29
N ASP A 145 2.63 -8.05 -12.58
CA ASP A 145 1.26 -7.69 -12.89
C ASP A 145 0.27 -8.71 -12.33
N VAL A 146 -0.97 -8.27 -12.19
CA VAL A 146 -2.11 -9.12 -11.83
C VAL A 146 -3.26 -8.75 -12.75
N PRO A 147 -4.01 -9.73 -13.28
CA PRO A 147 -5.26 -9.45 -13.98
C PRO A 147 -6.18 -8.53 -13.18
N GLU A 148 -6.71 -7.49 -13.82
CA GLU A 148 -7.61 -6.52 -13.17
C GLU A 148 -8.79 -7.18 -12.42
N ALA A 149 -9.35 -8.24 -13.00
CA ALA A 149 -10.48 -8.98 -12.44
C ALA A 149 -10.13 -9.82 -11.19
N ASP A 150 -8.85 -10.15 -11.00
CA ASP A 150 -8.41 -10.99 -9.89
C ASP A 150 -8.11 -10.15 -8.63
N LEU A 151 -7.77 -8.86 -8.80
CA LEU A 151 -7.39 -7.96 -7.71
C LEU A 151 -8.39 -7.89 -6.55
N PRO A 152 -9.72 -7.77 -6.78
CA PRO A 152 -10.70 -7.71 -5.68
C PRO A 152 -10.75 -8.97 -4.79
N SER A 153 -10.23 -10.10 -5.30
CA SER A 153 -10.21 -11.40 -4.61
C SER A 153 -8.80 -11.98 -4.46
N TYR A 154 -7.78 -11.15 -4.70
CA TYR A 154 -6.39 -11.56 -4.79
C TYR A 154 -5.93 -12.33 -3.55
N ARG A 155 -5.13 -13.37 -3.79
CA ARG A 155 -4.36 -14.11 -2.79
C ARG A 155 -3.09 -14.59 -3.45
N TYR A 156 -2.01 -14.71 -2.69
CA TYR A 156 -0.74 -15.20 -3.25
C TYR A 156 -0.81 -16.66 -3.69
N MET A 157 -1.33 -17.52 -2.80
CA MET A 157 -1.59 -18.92 -3.08
C MET A 157 -2.93 -19.36 -2.52
N ILE A 158 -3.46 -20.45 -3.05
CA ILE A 158 -4.66 -21.09 -2.52
C ILE A 158 -4.44 -21.42 -1.04
N GLY A 159 -5.42 -21.07 -0.20
CA GLY A 159 -5.35 -21.24 1.25
C GLY A 159 -4.64 -20.12 2.02
N MET A 160 -3.99 -19.16 1.34
CA MET A 160 -3.39 -17.99 1.99
C MET A 160 -4.39 -16.84 2.16
N GLU A 161 -3.98 -15.86 2.96
CA GLU A 161 -4.78 -14.71 3.33
C GLU A 161 -5.16 -13.84 2.14
N ARG A 162 -6.31 -13.22 2.29
CA ARG A 162 -6.83 -12.12 1.46
C ARG A 162 -7.00 -10.87 2.32
N ILE A 163 -7.38 -9.78 1.67
CA ILE A 163 -7.75 -8.53 2.35
C ILE A 163 -8.89 -8.67 3.36
N ASP A 164 -9.80 -9.62 3.15
CA ASP A 164 -10.94 -9.93 4.03
C ASP A 164 -10.69 -11.11 4.97
N SER A 165 -9.42 -11.51 5.14
CA SER A 165 -9.05 -12.56 6.09
C SER A 165 -9.32 -12.13 7.53
N LEU A 166 -9.93 -13.04 8.32
CA LEU A 166 -10.08 -12.85 9.77
C LEU A 166 -8.73 -12.73 10.49
N ARG A 167 -7.64 -13.25 9.90
CA ARG A 167 -6.29 -13.12 10.44
C ARG A 167 -5.75 -11.68 10.41
N ASN A 168 -6.42 -10.77 9.69
CA ASN A 168 -6.05 -9.36 9.68
C ASN A 168 -6.45 -8.65 10.98
N GLU A 169 -7.40 -9.16 11.76
CA GLU A 169 -7.81 -8.54 13.03
C GLU A 169 -6.68 -8.67 14.07
N LEU A 170 -6.28 -7.54 14.65
CA LEU A 170 -5.24 -7.46 15.66
C LEU A 170 -5.83 -7.33 17.06
N ALA A 171 -6.77 -6.40 17.23
CA ALA A 171 -7.39 -6.09 18.52
C ALA A 171 -8.79 -5.48 18.33
N SER A 172 -9.63 -5.64 19.36
CA SER A 172 -10.97 -5.05 19.44
C SER A 172 -11.07 -4.14 20.67
N PHE A 173 -11.79 -3.03 20.54
CA PHE A 173 -11.92 -1.97 21.53
C PHE A 173 -13.38 -1.56 21.73
N ALA A 174 -13.64 -0.85 22.82
CA ALA A 174 -14.98 -0.33 23.13
C ALA A 174 -15.45 0.75 22.13
N SER A 175 -14.53 1.50 21.50
CA SER A 175 -14.88 2.53 20.52
C SER A 175 -13.73 2.81 19.54
N PHE A 176 -14.06 3.45 18.42
CA PHE A 176 -13.07 3.98 17.48
C PHE A 176 -12.07 4.93 18.15
N GLY A 177 -12.55 5.80 19.05
CA GLY A 177 -11.70 6.73 19.78
C GLY A 177 -10.66 6.03 20.66
N GLU A 178 -11.06 4.96 21.37
CA GLU A 178 -10.14 4.18 22.19
C GLU A 178 -9.13 3.37 21.35
N ALA A 179 -9.56 2.82 20.22
CA ALA A 179 -8.66 2.15 19.27
C ALA A 179 -7.58 3.11 18.76
N LEU A 180 -8.00 4.29 18.28
CA LEU A 180 -7.11 5.32 17.75
C LEU A 180 -6.14 5.85 18.81
N LYS A 181 -6.64 6.13 20.00
CA LYS A 181 -5.83 6.58 21.15
C LYS A 181 -4.77 5.55 21.53
N THR A 182 -5.15 4.27 21.59
CA THR A 182 -4.23 3.18 21.97
C THR A 182 -3.10 3.03 20.96
N VAL A 183 -3.41 2.94 19.67
CA VAL A 183 -2.40 2.80 18.60
C VAL A 183 -1.44 3.98 18.60
N ARG A 184 -1.95 5.22 18.67
CA ARG A 184 -1.11 6.43 18.76
C ARG A 184 -0.20 6.41 19.97
N ALA A 185 -0.72 6.07 21.15
CA ALA A 185 0.05 6.02 22.38
C ALA A 185 1.18 4.97 22.33
N ASN A 186 0.92 3.81 21.72
CA ASN A 186 1.93 2.75 21.58
C ASN A 186 3.00 3.10 20.55
N LEU A 187 2.63 3.72 19.43
CA LEU A 187 3.58 4.25 18.45
C LEU A 187 4.47 5.35 19.06
N ALA A 188 3.90 6.26 19.85
CA ALA A 188 4.65 7.30 20.55
C ALA A 188 5.66 6.74 21.57
N LYS A 189 5.39 5.56 22.14
CA LYS A 189 6.30 4.84 23.04
C LYS A 189 7.32 3.97 22.32
N GLY A 190 7.26 3.87 21.00
CA GLY A 190 8.13 3.01 20.21
C GLY A 190 7.92 1.51 20.44
N VAL A 191 6.70 1.09 20.79
CA VAL A 191 6.39 -0.32 21.07
C VAL A 191 6.85 -1.21 19.91
N GLY A 192 7.64 -2.25 20.22
CA GLY A 192 8.17 -3.17 19.21
C GLY A 192 9.19 -2.54 18.26
N GLY A 193 9.84 -1.43 18.63
CA GLY A 193 10.79 -0.74 17.77
C GLY A 193 10.10 -0.05 16.59
N THR A 194 8.92 0.51 16.81
CA THR A 194 8.12 1.14 15.75
C THR A 194 8.02 2.65 15.89
N SER A 195 7.57 3.34 14.85
CA SER A 195 7.22 4.75 14.90
C SER A 195 6.12 5.08 13.90
N ALA A 196 5.33 6.13 14.17
CA ALA A 196 4.33 6.62 13.23
C ALA A 196 5.00 7.33 12.03
N VAL A 197 4.51 7.07 10.83
CA VAL A 197 5.01 7.68 9.58
C VAL A 197 4.00 8.67 9.00
N TYR A 198 2.75 8.26 8.92
CA TYR A 198 1.64 9.08 8.45
C TYR A 198 0.35 8.60 9.09
N GLU A 199 -0.69 9.42 9.01
CA GLU A 199 -2.02 9.07 9.48
C GLU A 199 -3.07 9.75 8.61
N VAL A 200 -4.12 9.01 8.24
CA VAL A 200 -5.36 9.54 7.65
C VAL A 200 -6.53 9.07 8.48
N VAL A 201 -7.30 10.00 9.05
CA VAL A 201 -8.46 9.73 9.92
C VAL A 201 -9.70 10.29 9.28
N LEU A 202 -10.73 9.45 9.16
CA LEU A 202 -12.05 9.77 8.64
C LEU A 202 -13.08 9.51 9.75
N PRO A 203 -13.18 10.43 10.72
CA PRO A 203 -13.90 10.16 11.97
C PRO A 203 -15.40 9.96 11.75
N GLU A 204 -16.00 10.62 10.75
CA GLU A 204 -17.43 10.48 10.43
C GLU A 204 -17.77 9.07 9.93
N ALA A 205 -16.81 8.39 9.32
CA ALA A 205 -16.93 7.00 8.86
C ALA A 205 -16.30 6.00 9.84
N LYS A 206 -15.73 6.47 10.96
CA LYS A 206 -14.95 5.66 11.92
C LYS A 206 -13.87 4.80 11.24
N LEU A 207 -13.17 5.41 10.28
CA LEU A 207 -12.06 4.80 9.59
C LEU A 207 -10.77 5.55 9.90
N ALA A 208 -9.67 4.81 10.02
CA ALA A 208 -8.34 5.40 10.02
C ALA A 208 -7.32 4.45 9.40
N VAL A 209 -6.25 4.99 8.83
CA VAL A 209 -5.07 4.23 8.43
C VAL A 209 -3.83 4.96 8.92
N ILE A 210 -2.92 4.22 9.56
CA ILE A 210 -1.70 4.74 10.15
C ILE A 210 -0.53 3.94 9.58
N GLY A 211 0.41 4.64 8.95
CA GLY A 211 1.68 4.05 8.50
C GLY A 211 2.62 3.83 9.67
N VAL A 212 3.17 2.63 9.78
CA VAL A 212 4.03 2.18 10.88
C VAL A 212 5.40 1.79 10.34
N ALA A 213 6.40 2.59 10.66
CA ALA A 213 7.80 2.22 10.42
C ALA A 213 8.18 1.09 11.39
N MET A 214 8.88 0.09 10.87
CA MET A 214 9.36 -1.05 11.66
C MET A 214 10.88 -1.01 11.69
N ASN A 215 11.42 -0.43 12.77
CA ASN A 215 12.81 0.02 12.83
C ASN A 215 13.80 -1.02 13.37
N ASP A 216 13.31 -2.17 13.82
CA ASP A 216 14.15 -3.24 14.33
C ASP A 216 15.06 -3.81 13.22
N PRO A 217 16.39 -3.90 13.43
CA PRO A 217 17.32 -4.31 12.38
C PRO A 217 17.20 -5.79 11.98
N GLU A 218 16.65 -6.65 12.84
CA GLU A 218 16.56 -8.10 12.62
C GLU A 218 15.17 -8.54 12.15
N THR A 219 14.13 -7.82 12.55
CA THR A 219 12.72 -8.18 12.35
C THR A 219 11.90 -7.10 11.65
N GLY A 220 12.48 -5.91 11.47
CA GLY A 220 11.85 -4.76 10.84
C GLY A 220 11.92 -4.78 9.31
N GLU A 221 11.47 -3.69 8.71
CA GLU A 221 11.21 -3.64 7.27
C GLU A 221 12.48 -3.64 6.41
N GLY A 222 13.57 -3.05 6.90
CA GLY A 222 14.85 -3.02 6.20
C GLY A 222 15.42 -4.42 5.93
N TRP A 223 15.26 -5.35 6.88
CA TRP A 223 15.75 -6.72 6.75
C TRP A 223 15.07 -7.45 5.60
N TRP A 224 13.75 -7.62 5.64
CA TRP A 224 13.06 -8.44 4.64
C TRP A 224 13.01 -7.76 3.28
N ALA A 225 12.81 -6.43 3.22
CA ALA A 225 12.80 -5.69 1.97
C ALA A 225 14.18 -5.74 1.29
N GLY A 226 15.26 -5.63 2.08
CA GLY A 226 16.63 -5.82 1.59
C GLY A 226 16.90 -7.23 1.06
N LYS A 227 16.23 -8.27 1.58
CA LYS A 227 16.38 -9.66 1.10
C LYS A 227 15.70 -9.93 -0.24
N ILE A 228 14.57 -9.28 -0.53
CA ILE A 228 13.83 -9.49 -1.79
C ILE A 228 14.08 -8.43 -2.86
N GLY A 229 14.66 -7.28 -2.48
CA GLY A 229 14.99 -6.17 -3.37
C GLY A 229 14.21 -4.91 -2.98
N PRO A 230 14.88 -3.80 -2.62
CA PRO A 230 14.24 -2.59 -2.12
C PRO A 230 13.64 -1.69 -3.21
N ASP A 231 13.61 -2.16 -4.47
CA ASP A 231 13.16 -1.35 -5.62
C ASP A 231 11.71 -0.88 -5.51
N HIS A 232 10.88 -1.56 -4.72
CA HIS A 232 9.50 -1.16 -4.46
C HIS A 232 9.39 -0.45 -3.09
N VAL A 233 10.21 0.57 -2.83
CA VAL A 233 10.12 1.32 -1.55
C VAL A 233 8.72 1.90 -1.30
N ALA A 234 7.94 2.18 -2.36
CA ALA A 234 6.53 2.57 -2.25
C ALA A 234 5.60 1.47 -1.70
N ALA A 235 6.11 0.26 -1.45
CA ALA A 235 5.43 -0.77 -0.68
C ALA A 235 5.45 -0.48 0.83
N LEU A 236 6.42 0.32 1.30
CA LEU A 236 6.65 0.67 2.69
C LEU A 236 6.12 2.08 3.02
N PRO A 237 5.67 2.33 4.26
CA PRO A 237 5.64 1.42 5.41
C PRO A 237 4.42 0.50 5.42
N TYR A 238 4.41 -0.48 6.34
CA TYR A 238 3.21 -1.23 6.71
C TYR A 238 2.14 -0.34 7.37
N GLU A 239 0.92 -0.84 7.43
CA GLU A 239 -0.23 -0.10 7.95
C GLU A 239 -0.95 -0.84 9.08
N ILE A 240 -1.36 -0.07 10.10
CA ILE A 240 -2.51 -0.43 10.94
C ILE A 240 -3.70 0.37 10.43
N TYR A 241 -4.83 -0.29 10.18
CA TYR A 241 -6.08 0.37 9.82
C TYR A 241 -7.16 0.06 10.84
N LEU A 242 -8.02 1.05 11.09
CA LEU A 242 -9.10 0.99 12.05
C LEU A 242 -10.43 1.05 11.30
N ILE A 243 -11.35 0.17 11.70
CA ILE A 243 -12.74 0.16 11.25
C ILE A 243 -13.60 0.03 12.51
N ASP A 244 -14.41 1.05 12.78
CA ASP A 244 -15.16 1.15 14.03
C ASP A 244 -14.25 0.99 15.26
N GLY A 245 -14.56 0.09 16.18
CA GLY A 245 -13.73 -0.19 17.36
C GLY A 245 -12.64 -1.23 17.13
N LYS A 246 -12.26 -1.57 15.91
CA LYS A 246 -11.34 -2.69 15.65
C LYS A 246 -10.09 -2.25 14.90
N ALA A 247 -8.94 -2.78 15.32
CA ALA A 247 -7.66 -2.58 14.68
C ALA A 247 -7.26 -3.79 13.85
N TYR A 248 -6.74 -3.53 12.66
CA TYR A 248 -6.35 -4.53 11.68
C TYR A 248 -4.98 -4.20 11.07
N ALA A 249 -4.33 -5.22 10.53
CA ALA A 249 -3.23 -5.08 9.58
C ALA A 249 -3.33 -6.17 8.52
N LEU A 250 -2.99 -5.84 7.27
CA LEU A 250 -2.97 -6.82 6.20
C LEU A 250 -1.90 -7.86 6.48
N TYR A 251 -2.28 -9.14 6.52
CA TYR A 251 -1.33 -10.22 6.79
C TYR A 251 -0.18 -10.20 5.78
N GLY A 252 1.05 -10.39 6.25
CA GLY A 252 2.24 -10.14 5.42
C GLY A 252 2.30 -10.99 4.14
N ARG A 253 1.77 -12.22 4.14
CA ARG A 253 1.70 -13.06 2.93
C ARG A 253 0.87 -12.40 1.83
N TYR A 254 -0.25 -11.78 2.18
CA TYR A 254 -1.07 -11.01 1.24
C TYR A 254 -0.37 -9.70 0.87
N ARG A 255 0.04 -8.91 1.87
CA ARG A 255 0.54 -7.54 1.68
C ARG A 255 1.84 -7.47 0.87
N ILE A 256 2.76 -8.43 1.07
CA ILE A 256 4.02 -8.53 0.34
C ILE A 256 3.76 -8.98 -1.10
N ALA A 257 3.00 -10.06 -1.29
CA ALA A 257 2.74 -10.60 -2.62
C ALA A 257 1.97 -9.61 -3.51
N LEU A 258 1.01 -8.87 -2.95
CA LEU A 258 0.30 -7.81 -3.65
C LEU A 258 1.24 -6.64 -4.03
N SER A 259 2.26 -6.36 -3.21
CA SER A 259 3.28 -5.34 -3.53
C SER A 259 4.39 -5.83 -4.46
N TRP A 260 4.56 -7.14 -4.65
CA TRP A 260 5.50 -7.73 -5.59
C TRP A 260 4.84 -8.93 -6.31
N PRO A 261 3.91 -8.71 -7.26
CA PRO A 261 3.32 -9.81 -8.02
C PRO A 261 4.34 -10.71 -8.71
N ALA A 262 5.49 -10.16 -9.12
CA ALA A 262 6.59 -10.93 -9.70
C ALA A 262 7.43 -11.72 -8.68
N LEU A 263 7.12 -11.64 -7.38
CA LEU A 263 7.88 -12.35 -6.33
C LEU A 263 7.65 -13.86 -6.44
N GLY A 264 8.66 -14.57 -6.91
CA GLY A 264 8.64 -16.02 -7.00
C GLY A 264 8.70 -16.71 -5.64
N MET A 265 8.21 -17.95 -5.57
CA MET A 265 8.19 -18.74 -4.33
C MET A 265 9.56 -18.85 -3.65
N GLY A 266 10.62 -19.08 -4.43
CA GLY A 266 11.98 -19.18 -3.90
C GLY A 266 12.45 -17.89 -3.24
N GLN A 267 12.07 -16.73 -3.77
CA GLN A 267 12.38 -15.43 -3.14
C GLN A 267 11.53 -15.23 -1.87
N PHE A 268 10.25 -15.58 -1.91
CA PHE A 268 9.35 -15.52 -0.74
C PHE A 268 9.87 -16.37 0.42
N MET A 269 10.36 -17.59 0.15
CA MET A 269 10.90 -18.47 1.19
C MET A 269 12.09 -17.89 1.94
N ARG A 270 12.86 -16.97 1.33
CA ARG A 270 13.97 -16.26 2.02
C ARG A 270 13.48 -15.31 3.12
N ILE A 271 12.20 -14.91 3.06
CA ILE A 271 11.55 -14.03 4.03
C ILE A 271 10.33 -14.71 4.68
N ALA A 272 10.29 -16.04 4.73
CA ALA A 272 9.12 -16.78 5.22
C ALA A 272 8.69 -16.40 6.65
N ARG A 273 9.61 -15.89 7.47
CA ARG A 273 9.34 -15.40 8.83
C ARG A 273 8.75 -13.99 8.86
N ALA A 274 8.95 -13.18 7.82
CA ALA A 274 8.54 -11.78 7.81
C ALA A 274 7.02 -11.61 8.03
N PRO A 275 6.12 -12.38 7.38
CA PRO A 275 4.68 -12.22 7.59
C PRO A 275 4.23 -12.32 9.05
N ASP A 276 4.78 -13.29 9.80
CA ASP A 276 4.40 -13.54 11.19
C ASP A 276 5.04 -12.49 12.12
N LEU A 277 6.32 -12.14 11.92
CA LEU A 277 7.01 -11.09 12.68
C LEU A 277 6.34 -9.71 12.54
N ILE A 278 5.87 -9.39 11.34
CA ILE A 278 5.13 -8.17 11.06
C ILE A 278 3.79 -8.18 11.80
N HIS A 279 3.04 -9.28 11.70
CA HIS A 279 1.75 -9.42 12.37
C HIS A 279 1.90 -9.29 13.90
N GLU A 280 2.86 -9.99 14.50
CA GLU A 280 3.15 -9.93 15.93
C GLU A 280 3.54 -8.52 16.39
N THR A 281 4.37 -7.83 15.62
CA THR A 281 4.79 -6.46 15.95
C THR A 281 3.62 -5.48 15.88
N LEU A 282 2.82 -5.54 14.81
CA LEU A 282 1.65 -4.67 14.68
C LEU A 282 0.57 -5.02 15.70
N ALA A 283 0.42 -6.29 16.09
CA ALA A 283 -0.47 -6.70 17.17
C ALA A 283 -0.08 -6.07 18.52
N ARG A 284 1.22 -6.04 18.85
CA ARG A 284 1.73 -5.33 20.04
C ARG A 284 1.42 -3.83 19.98
N VAL A 285 1.63 -3.19 18.84
CA VAL A 285 1.29 -1.77 18.64
C VAL A 285 -0.21 -1.54 18.78
N ALA A 286 -1.04 -2.43 18.25
CA ALA A 286 -2.48 -2.41 18.41
C ALA A 286 -2.97 -2.76 19.83
N GLY A 287 -2.08 -3.07 20.77
CA GLY A 287 -2.47 -3.38 22.16
C GLY A 287 -3.16 -4.73 22.30
N ALA A 288 -2.95 -5.67 21.37
CA ALA A 288 -3.41 -7.05 21.53
C ALA A 288 -2.80 -7.66 22.80
N ALA A 289 -3.60 -8.45 23.53
CA ALA A 289 -3.07 -9.21 24.66
C ALA A 289 -1.95 -10.14 24.18
N ALA A 290 -0.87 -10.24 24.96
CA ALA A 290 0.18 -11.21 24.69
C ALA A 290 -0.44 -12.62 24.63
N ARG A 291 -0.19 -13.33 23.53
CA ARG A 291 -0.63 -14.72 23.35
C ARG A 291 0.34 -15.68 24.02
#